data_AF-A0AAW4X9Z2-F1
#
_entry.id   AF-A0AAW4X9Z2-F1
#
_cell.length_a   1.000
_cell.length_b   1.000
_cell.length_c   1.000
_cell.angle_alpha   90.00
_cell.angle_beta   90.00
_cell.angle_gamma   90.00
#
_symmetry.space_group_name_H-M   'P 1'
#
loop_
_entity.id
_entity.type
_entity.pdbx_description
1 polymer ?
#
loop_
_entity_poly.entity_id
_entity_poly.type
_entity_poly.pdbx_seq_one_letter_code
_entity_poly.pdbx_strand_id
1 'polypeptide(L)'
;MLEEQLPLTDIEGLDLYDRARLIDEGVPNVEALAHHDLVDLLLETRIPVGRLVDWVDQAILRLHIVDSTTETDPEGARVLSDLRALGIRSATDLLAARQRCAHRMALVEAVARRNESPADAENRLELLVTALCDDEWITYIRTWRDRTLVSGRYIRLDRKGEPASVRTEVPDNDLHDCRRPNSRISFLYRRFTPPYRIETIL
;
A
#
# COMPACT_ATOMS: atom_id res chain seq x y z
N MET A 1 32.63 2.90 7.79
CA MET A 1 31.24 3.38 7.80
C MET A 1 30.47 2.38 6.98
N LEU A 2 29.69 1.51 7.62
CA LEU A 2 28.79 0.61 6.90
C LEU A 2 27.66 1.51 6.38
N GLU A 3 27.52 1.63 5.07
CA GLU A 3 26.36 2.30 4.49
C GLU A 3 25.11 1.48 4.83
N GLU A 4 24.07 2.15 5.33
CA GLU A 4 22.81 1.50 5.73
C GLU A 4 22.04 1.15 4.47
N GLN A 5 21.89 -0.15 4.20
CA GLN A 5 21.08 -0.64 3.09
C GLN A 5 19.61 -0.30 3.35
N LEU A 6 18.95 0.28 2.34
CA LEU A 6 17.55 0.72 2.38
C LEU A 6 17.24 1.69 3.54
N PRO A 7 17.78 2.92 3.54
CA PRO A 7 17.64 3.85 4.64
C PRO A 7 16.18 4.33 4.81
N LEU A 8 15.75 4.55 6.06
CA LEU A 8 14.39 5.06 6.36
C LEU A 8 14.07 6.42 5.72
N THR A 9 15.09 7.19 5.33
CA THR A 9 14.95 8.48 4.63
C THR A 9 14.27 8.35 3.26
N ASP A 10 14.20 7.13 2.73
CA ASP A 10 13.56 6.84 1.46
C ASP A 10 12.02 6.78 1.53
N ILE A 11 11.47 6.67 2.75
CA ILE A 11 10.04 6.64 3.01
C ILE A 11 9.51 8.07 3.01
N GLU A 12 8.46 8.31 2.22
CA GLU A 12 7.86 9.62 2.10
C GLU A 12 7.08 9.98 3.38
N GLY A 13 7.31 11.20 3.87
CA GLY A 13 6.62 11.73 5.05
C GLY A 13 7.21 11.28 6.39
N LEU A 14 8.32 10.55 6.38
CA LEU A 14 9.08 10.16 7.57
C LEU A 14 10.12 11.24 7.89
N ASP A 15 9.99 11.87 9.06
CA ASP A 15 10.91 12.92 9.50
C ASP A 15 12.05 12.37 10.39
N LEU A 16 13.02 13.22 10.73
CA LEU A 16 14.18 12.81 11.54
C LEU A 16 13.79 12.34 12.96
N TYR A 17 12.71 12.87 13.52
CA TYR A 17 12.25 12.51 14.86
C TYR A 17 11.54 11.16 14.83
N ASP A 18 10.63 10.97 13.88
CA ASP A 18 9.94 9.71 13.63
C ASP A 18 10.97 8.60 13.30
N ARG A 19 12.03 8.92 12.53
CA ARG A 19 13.16 8.02 12.29
C ARG A 19 13.85 7.59 13.58
N ALA A 20 14.20 8.54 14.45
CA ALA A 20 14.90 8.23 15.70
C ALA A 20 14.06 7.29 16.58
N ARG A 21 12.75 7.50 16.63
CA ARG A 21 11.85 6.66 17.41
C ARG A 21 11.71 5.25 16.85
N LEU A 22 11.63 5.12 15.53
CA LEU A 22 11.64 3.80 14.88
C LEU A 22 12.96 3.07 15.17
N ILE A 23 14.10 3.75 15.11
CA ILE A 23 15.40 3.17 15.47
C ILE A 23 15.41 2.70 16.93
N ASP A 24 14.87 3.50 17.85
CA ASP A 24 14.80 3.16 19.28
C ASP A 24 13.94 1.91 19.54
N GLU A 25 12.89 1.68 18.75
CA GLU A 25 12.07 0.45 18.79
C GLU A 25 12.65 -0.70 17.95
N GLY A 26 13.90 -0.59 17.47
CA GLY A 26 14.56 -1.67 16.74
C GLY A 26 14.24 -1.74 15.24
N VAL A 27 13.73 -0.65 14.65
CA VAL A 27 13.51 -0.48 13.20
C VAL A 27 14.57 0.47 12.62
N PRO A 28 15.76 -0.04 12.21
CA PRO A 28 16.83 0.82 11.68
C PRO A 28 16.63 1.21 10.20
N ASN A 29 16.00 0.34 9.40
CA ASN A 29 15.93 0.48 7.95
C ASN A 29 14.54 0.10 7.40
N VAL A 30 14.34 0.26 6.08
CA VAL A 30 13.05 -0.02 5.42
C VAL A 30 12.69 -1.49 5.48
N GLU A 31 13.67 -2.40 5.39
CA GLU A 31 13.41 -3.84 5.49
C GLU A 31 12.87 -4.21 6.88
N ALA A 32 13.47 -3.67 7.94
CA ALA A 32 12.97 -3.85 9.30
C ALA A 32 11.56 -3.26 9.44
N LEU A 33 11.28 -2.10 8.83
CA LEU A 33 9.96 -1.46 8.90
C LEU A 33 8.87 -2.29 8.20
N ALA A 34 9.20 -2.97 7.09
CA ALA A 34 8.26 -3.78 6.34
C ALA A 34 7.85 -5.07 7.10
N HIS A 35 8.76 -5.64 7.89
CA HIS A 35 8.55 -6.90 8.62
C HIS A 35 8.25 -6.73 10.11
N HIS A 36 8.36 -5.52 10.66
CA HIS A 36 8.11 -5.32 12.09
C HIS A 36 6.64 -5.57 12.41
N ASP A 37 6.37 -6.13 13.60
CA ASP A 37 5.00 -6.20 14.10
C ASP A 37 4.38 -4.80 14.17
N LEU A 38 3.39 -4.56 13.31
CA LEU A 38 2.70 -3.28 13.23
C LEU A 38 1.94 -2.97 14.53
N VAL A 39 1.43 -3.99 15.23
CA VAL A 39 0.73 -3.82 16.50
C VAL A 39 1.68 -3.34 17.58
N ASP A 40 2.90 -3.89 17.64
CA ASP A 40 3.92 -3.45 18.60
C ASP A 40 4.33 -2.00 18.32
N LEU A 41 4.61 -1.65 17.06
CA LEU A 41 4.93 -0.27 16.68
C LEU A 41 3.82 0.72 17.08
N LEU A 42 2.55 0.31 16.96
CA LEU A 42 1.42 1.15 17.36
C LEU A 42 1.38 1.43 18.86
N LEU A 43 1.79 0.46 19.68
CA LEU A 43 1.78 0.56 21.14
C LEU A 43 2.99 1.33 21.66
N GLU A 44 4.15 1.16 21.04
CA GLU A 44 5.44 1.66 21.55
C GLU A 44 5.75 3.06 21.01
N THR A 45 5.54 3.27 19.70
CA THR A 45 6.01 4.50 19.05
C THR A 45 5.07 5.69 19.24
N ARG A 46 3.88 5.66 19.85
CA ARG A 46 2.94 6.82 19.90
C ARG A 46 2.76 7.60 18.57
N ILE A 47 3.16 7.05 17.42
CA ILE A 47 3.06 7.70 16.11
C ILE A 47 1.59 7.53 15.67
N PRO A 48 0.98 8.53 15.00
CA PRO A 48 -0.38 8.37 14.51
C PRO A 48 -0.54 7.11 13.67
N VAL A 49 -1.56 6.29 14.00
CA VAL A 49 -1.77 4.97 13.37
C VAL A 49 -1.75 5.04 11.84
N GLY A 50 -2.43 6.03 11.25
CA GLY A 50 -2.48 6.17 9.79
C GLY A 50 -1.11 6.43 9.16
N ARG A 51 -0.24 7.15 9.87
CA ARG A 51 1.12 7.44 9.42
C ARG A 51 1.99 6.18 9.46
N LEU A 52 1.89 5.37 10.52
CA LEU A 52 2.58 4.07 10.58
C LEU A 52 2.11 3.13 9.46
N VAL A 53 0.80 3.04 9.26
CA VAL A 53 0.21 2.23 8.18
C VAL A 53 0.72 2.70 6.81
N ASP A 54 0.76 4.01 6.57
CA ASP A 54 1.27 4.55 5.31
C ASP A 54 2.76 4.24 5.09
N TRP A 55 3.59 4.33 6.11
CA TRP A 55 5.01 4.04 5.99
C TRP A 55 5.32 2.55 5.82
N VAL A 56 4.63 1.69 6.54
CA VAL A 56 4.78 0.23 6.41
C VAL A 56 4.33 -0.21 5.01
N ASP A 57 3.23 0.34 4.51
CA ASP A 57 2.74 0.08 3.15
C ASP A 57 3.71 0.56 2.06
N GLN A 58 4.38 1.71 2.28
CA GLN A 58 5.47 2.17 1.42
C GLN A 58 6.71 1.26 1.51
N ALA A 59 7.06 0.81 2.72
CA ALA A 59 8.21 -0.06 2.96
C ALA A 59 8.06 -1.42 2.27
N ILE A 60 6.87 -2.02 2.37
CA ILE A 60 6.51 -3.25 1.65
C ILE A 60 6.72 -3.08 0.15
N LEU A 61 6.15 -2.02 -0.46
CA LEU A 61 6.34 -1.77 -1.89
C LEU A 61 7.82 -1.69 -2.27
N ARG A 62 8.61 -0.95 -1.48
CA ARG A 62 10.02 -0.72 -1.73
C ARG A 62 10.82 -2.03 -1.66
N LEU A 63 10.56 -2.85 -0.64
CA LEU A 63 11.20 -4.14 -0.43
C LEU A 63 10.96 -5.11 -1.60
N HIS A 64 9.78 -5.05 -2.22
CA HIS A 64 9.45 -5.92 -3.35
C HIS A 64 9.96 -5.40 -4.71
N ILE A 65 10.44 -4.16 -4.80
CA ILE A 65 10.96 -3.57 -6.04
C ILE A 65 12.48 -3.48 -6.06
N VAL A 66 13.06 -3.03 -4.94
CA VAL A 66 14.49 -2.77 -4.81
C VAL A 66 15.21 -4.04 -4.36
N ASP A 67 16.29 -4.37 -5.04
CA ASP A 67 17.15 -5.47 -4.63
C ASP A 67 18.04 -5.06 -3.44
N SER A 68 17.68 -5.54 -2.24
CA SER A 68 18.42 -5.29 -1.00
C SER A 68 19.84 -5.85 -0.99
N THR A 69 20.18 -6.78 -1.90
CA THR A 69 21.52 -7.37 -1.99
C THR A 69 22.53 -6.44 -2.66
N THR A 70 22.06 -5.38 -3.32
CA THR A 70 22.90 -4.41 -4.03
C THR A 70 22.99 -3.09 -3.26
N GLU A 71 24.20 -2.56 -3.08
CA GLU A 71 24.39 -1.23 -2.46
C GLU A 71 23.70 -0.12 -3.25
N THR A 72 23.62 -0.29 -4.57
CA THR A 72 22.88 0.61 -5.47
C THR A 72 22.06 -0.20 -6.47
N ASP A 73 20.73 -0.08 -6.37
CA ASP A 73 19.79 -0.61 -7.37
C ASP A 73 19.19 0.56 -8.19
N PRO A 74 19.91 1.07 -9.21
CA PRO A 74 19.41 2.16 -10.04
C PRO A 74 18.15 1.77 -10.82
N GLU A 75 17.94 0.47 -11.06
CA GLU A 75 16.80 -0.02 -11.82
C GLU A 75 15.54 -0.05 -10.96
N GLY A 76 15.62 -0.58 -9.74
CA GLY A 76 14.53 -0.50 -8.76
C GLY A 76 14.18 0.95 -8.39
N ALA A 77 15.19 1.81 -8.24
CA ALA A 77 14.97 3.25 -8.01
C ALA A 77 14.23 3.92 -9.17
N ARG A 78 14.54 3.56 -10.42
CA ARG A 78 13.82 4.03 -11.61
C ARG A 78 12.37 3.55 -11.61
N VAL A 79 12.14 2.26 -11.37
CA VAL A 79 10.78 1.68 -11.30
C VAL A 79 9.93 2.39 -10.24
N LEU A 80 10.50 2.65 -9.06
CA LEU A 80 9.81 3.42 -8.01
C LEU A 80 9.49 4.86 -8.45
N SER A 81 10.39 5.51 -9.18
CA SER A 81 10.16 6.84 -9.76
C SER A 81 9.02 6.82 -10.78
N ASP A 82 8.99 5.81 -11.65
CA ASP A 82 7.98 5.66 -12.70
C ASP A 82 6.60 5.36 -12.09
N LEU A 83 6.54 4.52 -11.06
CA LEU A 83 5.32 4.28 -10.28
C LEU A 83 4.82 5.54 -9.56
N ARG A 84 5.72 6.32 -8.95
CA ARG A 84 5.38 7.60 -8.32
C ARG A 84 4.80 8.60 -9.31
N ALA A 85 5.28 8.63 -10.56
CA ALA A 85 4.73 9.47 -11.60
C ALA A 85 3.28 9.10 -11.96
N LEU A 86 2.88 7.85 -11.74
CA LEU A 86 1.49 7.37 -11.85
C LEU A 86 0.66 7.60 -10.57
N GLY A 87 1.26 8.19 -9.53
CA GLY A 87 0.62 8.38 -8.23
C GLY A 87 0.61 7.12 -7.35
N ILE A 88 1.36 6.08 -7.71
CA ILE A 88 1.48 4.85 -6.93
C ILE A 88 2.64 5.02 -5.96
N ARG A 89 2.33 5.08 -4.65
CA ARG A 89 3.33 5.33 -3.60
C ARG A 89 3.48 4.16 -2.63
N SER A 90 2.45 3.33 -2.51
CA SER A 90 2.43 2.19 -1.59
C SER A 90 2.05 0.86 -2.26
N ALA A 91 2.18 -0.25 -1.54
CA ALA A 91 1.82 -1.56 -2.05
C ALA A 91 0.32 -1.64 -2.33
N THR A 92 -0.52 -1.08 -1.43
CA THR A 92 -1.96 -1.03 -1.66
C THR A 92 -2.36 -0.14 -2.84
N ASP A 93 -1.63 0.96 -3.10
CA ASP A 93 -1.83 1.76 -4.32
C ASP A 93 -1.59 0.93 -5.59
N LEU A 94 -0.51 0.13 -5.60
CA LEU A 94 -0.16 -0.72 -6.72
C LEU A 94 -1.23 -1.81 -6.95
N LEU A 95 -1.69 -2.46 -5.88
CA LEU A 95 -2.77 -3.44 -5.94
C LEU A 95 -4.07 -2.83 -6.46
N ALA A 96 -4.41 -1.63 -5.99
CA ALA A 96 -5.60 -0.90 -6.45
C ALA A 96 -5.45 -0.45 -7.92
N ALA A 97 -4.26 -0.02 -8.34
CA ALA A 97 -3.96 0.35 -9.73
C ALA A 97 -4.08 -0.87 -10.65
N ARG A 98 -3.61 -2.06 -10.22
CA ARG A 98 -3.73 -3.30 -10.99
C ARG A 98 -5.18 -3.68 -11.28
N GLN A 99 -6.08 -3.46 -10.32
CA GLN A 99 -7.52 -3.71 -10.46
C GLN A 99 -8.18 -2.72 -11.44
N ARG A 100 -7.64 -1.50 -11.54
CA ARG A 100 -8.12 -0.48 -12.48
C ARG A 100 -7.56 -0.75 -13.88
N CYS A 101 -8.30 -1.48 -14.71
CA CYS A 101 -7.88 -1.82 -16.07
C CYS A 101 -7.61 -0.61 -16.99
N ALA A 102 -8.09 0.59 -16.65
CA ALA A 102 -8.01 1.79 -17.51
C ALA A 102 -6.58 2.22 -17.86
N HIS A 103 -5.59 1.90 -17.03
CA HIS A 103 -4.19 2.31 -17.22
C HIS A 103 -3.20 1.14 -17.17
N ARG A 104 -3.65 -0.07 -17.50
CA ARG A 104 -2.83 -1.29 -17.41
C ARG A 104 -1.52 -1.18 -18.20
N MET A 105 -1.54 -0.62 -19.41
CA MET A 105 -0.31 -0.47 -20.21
C MET A 105 0.69 0.49 -19.57
N ALA A 106 0.23 1.61 -19.01
CA ALA A 106 1.10 2.55 -18.29
C ALA A 106 1.70 1.88 -17.04
N LEU A 107 0.92 1.04 -16.36
CA LEU A 107 1.40 0.29 -15.20
C LEU A 107 2.49 -0.72 -15.58
N VAL A 108 2.28 -1.49 -16.66
CA VAL A 108 3.26 -2.45 -17.19
C VAL A 108 4.55 -1.73 -17.61
N GLU A 109 4.42 -0.59 -18.29
CA GLU A 109 5.55 0.24 -18.69
C GLU A 109 6.32 0.79 -17.48
N ALA A 110 5.62 1.27 -16.45
CA ALA A 110 6.25 1.79 -15.24
C ALA A 110 7.01 0.73 -14.46
N VAL A 111 6.51 -0.52 -14.45
CA VAL A 111 7.25 -1.59 -13.80
C VAL A 111 8.41 -2.09 -14.65
N ALA A 112 8.32 -2.02 -15.99
CA ALA A 112 9.24 -2.66 -16.94
C ALA A 112 10.71 -2.37 -16.63
N ARG A 113 11.57 -3.39 -16.67
CA ARG A 113 13.03 -3.23 -16.59
C ARG A 113 13.64 -2.91 -17.96
N ARG A 114 14.87 -2.38 -17.98
CA ARG A 114 15.62 -2.10 -19.22
C ARG A 114 15.72 -3.34 -20.11
N ASN A 115 15.38 -3.17 -21.37
CA ASN A 115 15.35 -4.22 -22.39
C ASN A 115 14.37 -5.38 -22.11
N GLU A 116 13.42 -5.20 -21.19
CA GLU A 116 12.35 -6.17 -20.92
C GLU A 116 11.27 -6.08 -22.00
N SER A 117 10.78 -7.22 -22.48
CA SER A 117 9.64 -7.21 -23.41
C SER A 117 8.35 -6.84 -22.67
N PRO A 118 7.33 -6.28 -23.34
CA PRO A 118 6.04 -5.98 -22.68
C PRO A 118 5.39 -7.20 -22.03
N ALA A 119 5.61 -8.41 -22.57
CA ALA A 119 5.08 -9.65 -22.02
C ALA A 119 5.81 -10.04 -20.71
N ASP A 120 7.13 -9.86 -20.66
CA ASP A 120 7.93 -10.14 -19.45
C ASP A 120 7.63 -9.14 -18.35
N ALA A 121 7.46 -7.85 -18.70
CA ALA A 121 7.07 -6.81 -17.76
C ALA A 121 5.68 -7.07 -17.14
N GLU A 122 4.72 -7.58 -17.93
CA GLU A 122 3.42 -8.01 -17.44
C GLU A 122 3.56 -9.21 -16.49
N ASN A 123 4.35 -10.23 -16.85
CA ASN A 123 4.58 -11.37 -15.97
C ASN A 123 5.21 -10.95 -14.65
N ARG A 124 6.15 -10.00 -14.68
CA ARG A 124 6.77 -9.45 -13.48
C ARG A 124 5.78 -8.64 -12.64
N LEU A 125 4.87 -7.87 -13.26
CA LEU A 125 3.78 -7.21 -12.56
C LEU A 125 2.90 -8.23 -11.83
N GLU A 126 2.54 -9.34 -12.46
CA GLU A 126 1.74 -10.40 -11.84
C GLU A 126 2.47 -11.08 -10.68
N LEU A 127 3.78 -11.36 -10.85
CA LEU A 127 4.61 -11.90 -9.79
C LEU A 127 4.70 -10.93 -8.60
N LEU A 128 4.90 -9.64 -8.87
CA LEU A 128 4.96 -8.60 -7.86
C LEU A 128 3.62 -8.49 -7.11
N VAL A 129 2.51 -8.43 -7.82
CA VAL A 129 1.16 -8.39 -7.22
C VAL A 129 0.89 -9.63 -6.38
N THR A 130 1.30 -10.81 -6.86
CA THR A 130 1.14 -12.06 -6.12
C THR A 130 1.96 -12.04 -4.83
N ALA A 131 3.24 -11.64 -4.90
CA ALA A 131 4.12 -11.53 -3.75
C ALA A 131 3.57 -10.53 -2.71
N LEU A 132 3.08 -9.37 -3.17
CA LEU A 132 2.45 -8.37 -2.31
C LEU A 132 1.16 -8.87 -1.65
N CYS A 133 0.40 -9.74 -2.31
CA CYS A 133 -0.81 -10.31 -1.72
C CYS A 133 -0.51 -11.36 -0.64
N ASP A 134 0.68 -11.96 -0.68
CA ASP A 134 1.15 -12.94 0.30
C ASP A 134 1.93 -12.31 1.46
N ASP A 135 2.20 -11.00 1.41
CA ASP A 135 2.77 -10.22 2.50
C ASP A 135 1.88 -10.27 3.77
N GLU A 136 2.52 -10.36 4.92
CA GLU A 136 1.85 -10.58 6.21
C GLU A 136 0.96 -9.40 6.65
N TRP A 137 1.34 -8.16 6.30
CA TRP A 137 0.66 -6.95 6.75
C TRP A 137 -0.37 -6.44 5.76
N ILE A 138 -0.28 -6.83 4.47
CA ILE A 138 -1.12 -6.27 3.41
C ILE A 138 -2.62 -6.38 3.69
N THR A 139 -3.06 -7.48 4.29
CA THR A 139 -4.48 -7.71 4.61
C THR A 139 -4.96 -6.76 5.71
N TYR A 140 -4.11 -6.54 6.73
CA TYR A 140 -4.41 -5.61 7.82
C TYR A 140 -4.41 -4.16 7.35
N ILE A 141 -3.43 -3.78 6.53
CA ILE A 141 -3.33 -2.43 5.95
C ILE A 141 -4.55 -2.12 5.10
N ARG A 142 -4.97 -3.04 4.21
CA ARG A 142 -6.18 -2.87 3.38
C ARG A 142 -7.43 -2.74 4.25
N THR A 143 -7.59 -3.63 5.22
CA THR A 143 -8.73 -3.59 6.14
C THR A 143 -8.76 -2.29 6.94
N TRP A 144 -7.60 -1.78 7.36
CA TRP A 144 -7.49 -0.51 8.05
C TRP A 144 -7.94 0.62 7.12
N ARG A 145 -7.34 0.74 5.92
CA ARG A 145 -7.68 1.78 4.93
C ARG A 145 -9.18 1.76 4.61
N ASP A 146 -9.75 0.59 4.37
CA ASP A 146 -11.17 0.42 4.06
C ASP A 146 -12.10 0.89 5.18
N ARG A 147 -11.67 0.79 6.44
CA ARG A 147 -12.49 1.10 7.63
C ARG A 147 -12.20 2.48 8.23
N THR A 148 -11.05 3.06 7.93
CA THR A 148 -10.65 4.40 8.40
C THR A 148 -10.89 5.49 7.39
N LEU A 149 -11.36 5.17 6.18
CA LEU A 149 -11.94 6.15 5.27
C LEU A 149 -13.09 6.86 5.99
N VAL A 150 -12.78 8.03 6.57
CA VAL A 150 -13.72 9.13 6.68
C VAL A 150 -14.25 9.30 5.27
N SER A 151 -15.53 8.98 5.04
CA SER A 151 -16.15 8.96 3.71
C SER A 151 -15.57 10.06 2.83
N GLY A 152 -14.87 9.64 1.75
CA GLY A 152 -14.04 10.53 0.95
C GLY A 152 -14.85 11.74 0.53
N ARG A 153 -14.45 12.93 0.99
CA ARG A 153 -15.01 14.19 0.49
C ARG A 153 -14.44 14.39 -0.90
N TYR A 154 -15.22 14.06 -1.91
CA TYR A 154 -14.84 14.39 -3.28
C TYR A 154 -15.42 15.76 -3.64
N ILE A 155 -14.56 16.61 -4.22
CA ILE A 155 -14.96 17.89 -4.79
C ILE A 155 -15.21 17.62 -6.27
N ARG A 156 -16.46 17.66 -6.68
CA ARG A 156 -16.81 17.62 -8.10
C ARG A 156 -16.48 18.98 -8.69
N LEU A 157 -15.61 19.04 -9.69
CA LEU A 157 -15.33 20.26 -10.44
C LEU A 157 -16.33 20.42 -11.60
N ASP A 158 -16.65 21.65 -11.97
CA ASP A 158 -17.42 21.97 -13.16
C ASP A 158 -16.54 21.94 -14.42
N ARG A 159 -17.12 22.24 -15.59
CA ARG A 159 -16.40 22.27 -16.88
C ARG A 159 -15.32 23.37 -16.97
N LYS A 160 -15.28 24.29 -16.01
CA LYS A 160 -14.30 25.37 -15.90
C LYS A 160 -13.24 25.11 -14.82
N GLY A 161 -13.35 23.99 -14.10
CA GLY A 161 -12.42 23.63 -13.02
C GLY A 161 -12.80 24.18 -11.65
N GLU A 162 -13.98 24.78 -11.50
CA GLU A 162 -14.46 25.34 -10.24
C GLU A 162 -15.24 24.29 -9.43
N PRO A 163 -15.18 24.30 -8.08
CA PRO A 163 -15.88 23.31 -7.26
C PRO A 163 -17.41 23.44 -7.39
N ALA A 164 -18.02 22.45 -8.05
CA ALA A 164 -19.45 22.34 -8.30
C ALA A 164 -20.25 21.73 -7.14
N SER A 165 -19.67 20.80 -6.38
CA SER A 165 -20.28 20.25 -5.14
C SER A 165 -19.30 19.45 -4.30
N VAL A 166 -19.41 19.54 -2.98
CA VAL A 166 -18.78 18.62 -2.02
C VAL A 166 -19.82 17.56 -1.67
N ARG A 167 -19.53 16.30 -1.96
CA ARG A 167 -20.38 15.17 -1.56
C ARG A 167 -19.56 14.14 -0.81
N THR A 168 -20.26 13.39 0.02
CA THR A 168 -19.73 12.34 0.88
C THR A 168 -20.40 11.06 0.42
N GLU A 169 -19.69 10.22 -0.34
CA GLU A 169 -20.15 8.84 -0.61
C GLU A 169 -19.34 7.89 0.26
N VAL A 170 -20.03 6.90 0.82
CA VAL A 170 -19.39 5.72 1.40
C VAL A 170 -18.92 4.89 0.21
N PRO A 171 -17.63 4.55 0.08
CA PRO A 171 -17.19 3.67 -1.00
C PRO A 171 -17.91 2.32 -0.87
N ASP A 172 -18.47 1.84 -1.98
CA ASP A 172 -18.98 0.48 -2.08
C ASP A 172 -17.78 -0.45 -2.14
N ASN A 173 -17.29 -0.85 -0.96
CA ASN A 173 -16.11 -1.67 -0.79
C ASN A 173 -16.50 -3.14 -0.91
N ASP A 174 -16.79 -3.56 -2.13
CA ASP A 174 -16.84 -4.98 -2.47
C ASP A 174 -15.45 -5.57 -2.28
N LEU A 175 -15.32 -6.35 -1.21
CA LEU A 175 -14.16 -7.10 -0.77
C LEU A 175 -13.74 -8.11 -1.85
N HIS A 176 -13.02 -7.65 -2.88
CA HIS A 176 -12.37 -8.55 -3.82
C HIS A 176 -11.10 -9.11 -3.18
N ASP A 177 -11.32 -10.29 -2.58
CA ASP A 177 -10.35 -11.30 -2.19
C ASP A 177 -9.33 -11.50 -3.32
N CYS A 178 -8.07 -11.12 -3.10
CA CYS A 178 -6.98 -11.33 -4.05
C CYS A 178 -6.68 -12.83 -4.27
N ARG A 179 -7.26 -13.72 -3.46
CA ARG A 179 -7.18 -15.17 -3.66
C ARG A 179 -8.41 -15.72 -4.34
N ARG A 180 -8.59 -15.48 -5.64
CA ARG A 180 -9.43 -16.37 -6.46
C ARG A 180 -8.83 -16.70 -7.82
N PRO A 181 -8.17 -17.85 -7.91
CA PRO A 181 -8.48 -18.85 -8.91
C PRO A 181 -9.28 -19.99 -8.25
N ASN A 182 -10.53 -20.13 -8.67
CA ASN A 182 -11.39 -21.32 -8.53
C ASN A 182 -11.48 -22.08 -7.19
N SER A 183 -12.69 -22.01 -6.63
CA SER A 183 -13.43 -23.09 -5.94
C SER A 183 -12.99 -23.57 -4.54
N ARG A 184 -13.97 -23.45 -3.62
CA ARG A 184 -14.24 -24.30 -2.45
C ARG A 184 -13.14 -24.37 -1.39
N ILE A 185 -13.18 -23.43 -0.43
CA ILE A 185 -13.13 -23.65 1.03
C ILE A 185 -13.32 -22.26 1.66
N SER A 186 -14.53 -21.93 2.07
CA SER A 186 -14.83 -20.71 2.84
C SER A 186 -15.99 -20.99 3.78
N PHE A 187 -15.71 -21.67 4.89
CA PHE A 187 -16.75 -22.00 5.87
C PHE A 187 -16.40 -21.71 7.34
N LEU A 188 -15.26 -21.09 7.67
CA LEU A 188 -14.85 -21.02 9.09
C LEU A 188 -14.56 -19.63 9.68
N TYR A 189 -14.83 -18.51 9.00
CA TYR A 189 -14.67 -17.18 9.60
C TYR A 189 -15.93 -16.30 9.56
N ARG A 190 -17.10 -16.91 9.83
CA ARG A 190 -18.37 -16.19 10.00
C ARG A 190 -18.86 -16.24 11.45
N ARG A 191 -18.08 -15.72 12.42
CA ARG A 191 -18.51 -15.74 13.83
C ARG A 191 -18.30 -14.49 14.69
N PHE A 192 -17.99 -13.33 14.12
CA PHE A 192 -18.05 -12.08 14.89
C PHE A 192 -18.55 -10.91 14.04
N THR A 193 -19.87 -10.88 13.81
CA THR A 193 -20.60 -9.64 13.51
C THR A 193 -21.84 -9.60 14.40
N PRO A 194 -21.93 -8.66 15.36
CA PRO A 194 -23.16 -8.48 16.13
C PRO A 194 -24.22 -7.78 15.25
N PRO A 195 -25.52 -8.10 15.42
CA PRO A 195 -26.58 -7.47 14.65
C PRO A 195 -26.87 -6.06 15.19
N TYR A 196 -26.61 -5.02 14.41
CA TYR A 196 -27.12 -3.68 14.69
C TYR A 196 -28.63 -3.64 14.43
N ARG A 197 -29.44 -3.65 15.50
CA ARG A 197 -30.84 -3.21 15.45
C ARG A 197 -30.85 -1.68 15.46
N ILE A 198 -31.33 -1.08 14.38
CA ILE A 198 -31.75 0.32 14.38
C ILE A 198 -33.24 0.34 14.70
N GLU A 199 -33.60 0.54 15.98
CA GLU A 199 -34.96 0.92 16.35
C GLU A 199 -35.09 2.43 16.19
N THR A 200 -35.92 2.83 15.22
CA THR A 200 -36.33 4.21 14.97
C THR A 200 -37.34 4.60 16.04
N ILE A 201 -37.02 5.57 16.89
CA ILE A 201 -37.98 6.22 17.78
C ILE A 201 -38.30 7.60 17.20
N LEU A 202 -39.56 7.74 16.77
CA LEU A 202 -40.28 9.00 16.62
C LEU A 202 -40.69 9.54 17.99
#